data_AF-A0A2V8Q891-F1
#
_entry.id   AF-A0A2V8Q891-F1
#
_cell.length_a   1.000
_cell.length_b   1.000
_cell.length_c   1.000
_cell.angle_alpha   90.00
_cell.angle_beta   90.00
_cell.angle_gamma   90.00
#
_symmetry.space_group_name_H-M   'P 1'
#
loop_
_entity.id
_entity.type
_entity.pdbx_description
1 polymer ?
#
loop_
_entity_poly.entity_id
_entity_poly.type
_entity_poly.pdbx_seq_one_letter_code
_entity_poly.pdbx_strand_id
1 'polypeptide(L)'
;MNRKIKVLGILFGLSLLPLTSVRAQFCNPAVVDYIVRDGKGTVVGGEELKTIHQQLPETIGNAGTAVSEVSFTGDGVTYYWRDSVDWDKGKKVSALEFANAATCTLEFPRVDLAYQGMKMTLIFDINIARKQDDRRVVIDSLPFQNGVFTLDLTGWSHSRDQMIPATRWKKGKG
;
A
#
# COMPACT_ATOMS: atom_id res chain seq x y z
N MET A 1 19.06 72.05 40.59
CA MET A 1 20.18 71.29 39.99
C MET A 1 19.82 69.81 40.02
N ASN A 2 20.03 69.11 38.90
CA ASN A 2 19.97 67.65 38.68
C ASN A 2 18.61 66.97 38.37
N ARG A 3 18.39 66.78 37.06
CA ARG A 3 17.57 65.75 36.39
C ARG A 3 17.96 64.34 36.83
N LYS A 4 17.00 63.44 37.09
CA LYS A 4 17.14 61.98 36.91
C LYS A 4 15.80 61.36 36.48
N ILE A 5 15.68 61.00 35.20
CA ILE A 5 15.70 59.64 34.60
C ILE A 5 14.32 58.96 34.67
N LYS A 6 13.64 58.95 33.51
CA LYS A 6 12.48 58.08 33.21
C LYS A 6 12.99 56.64 33.09
N VAL A 7 12.48 55.72 33.90
CA VAL A 7 12.67 54.28 33.70
C VAL A 7 11.41 53.75 33.04
N LEU A 8 11.48 53.56 31.72
CA LEU A 8 10.49 52.84 30.93
C LEU A 8 10.82 51.35 31.05
N GLY A 9 10.08 50.63 31.89
CA GLY A 9 10.21 49.18 32.02
C GLY A 9 9.60 48.49 30.80
N ILE A 10 10.43 48.07 29.86
CA ILE A 10 10.04 47.15 28.78
C ILE A 10 10.19 45.73 29.32
N LEU A 11 9.06 45.09 29.65
CA LEU A 11 9.02 43.65 29.92
C LEU A 11 9.30 42.90 28.61
N PHE A 12 10.48 42.31 28.50
CA PHE A 12 10.80 41.32 27.48
C PHE A 12 10.16 39.98 27.89
N GLY A 13 8.96 39.72 27.39
CA GLY A 13 8.32 38.40 27.47
C GLY A 13 9.04 37.45 26.51
N LEU A 14 10.03 36.71 27.02
CA LEU A 14 10.69 35.64 26.28
C LEU A 14 9.73 34.43 26.22
N SER A 15 8.88 34.40 25.19
CA SER A 15 8.04 33.25 24.88
C SER A 15 8.94 32.08 24.46
N LEU A 16 9.32 31.25 25.42
CA LEU A 16 9.86 29.91 25.19
C LEU A 16 8.75 29.05 24.56
N LEU A 17 8.57 29.17 23.25
CA LEU A 17 7.77 28.21 22.49
C LEU A 17 8.50 26.87 22.57
N PRO A 18 7.89 25.81 23.13
CA PRO A 18 8.47 24.48 23.03
C PRO A 18 8.54 24.14 21.54
N LEU A 19 9.76 24.05 21.02
CA LEU A 19 10.05 23.39 19.76
C LEU A 19 9.64 21.93 19.95
N THR A 20 8.38 21.62 19.68
CA THR A 20 7.93 20.25 19.50
C THR A 20 8.66 19.75 18.26
N SER A 21 9.79 19.06 18.48
CA SER A 21 10.43 18.33 17.42
C SER A 21 9.41 17.31 16.93
N VAL A 22 8.77 17.57 15.80
CA VAL A 22 8.07 16.53 15.05
C VAL A 22 9.17 15.56 14.66
N ARG A 23 9.40 14.53 15.49
CA ARG A 23 10.17 13.37 15.07
C ARG A 23 9.37 12.78 13.93
N ALA A 24 9.74 13.10 12.70
CA ALA A 24 9.31 12.35 11.53
C ALA A 24 9.77 10.91 11.79
N GLN A 25 8.90 10.11 12.37
CA GLN A 25 9.16 8.70 12.61
C GLN A 25 9.16 8.05 11.23
N PHE A 26 10.35 7.89 10.65
CA PHE A 26 10.54 7.17 9.42
C PHE A 26 10.08 5.73 9.66
N CYS A 27 8.97 5.35 9.03
CA CYS A 27 8.53 3.97 8.95
C CYS A 27 8.35 3.63 7.48
N ASN A 28 8.65 2.39 7.12
CA ASN A 28 8.35 1.94 5.76
C ASN A 28 6.83 1.90 5.61
N PRO A 29 6.29 2.34 4.46
CA PRO A 29 4.86 2.29 4.20
C PRO A 29 4.30 0.87 4.39
N ALA A 30 3.04 0.80 4.83
CA ALA A 30 2.27 -0.43 4.72
C ALA A 30 1.69 -0.51 3.30
N VAL A 31 1.88 -1.63 2.63
CA VAL A 31 1.60 -1.78 1.19
C VAL A 31 0.93 -3.14 0.91
N VAL A 32 -0.05 -3.13 0.02
CA VAL A 32 -0.56 -4.30 -0.69
C VAL A 32 -0.35 -4.07 -2.19
N ASP A 33 0.43 -4.93 -2.83
CA ASP A 33 0.57 -4.99 -4.28
C ASP A 33 -0.30 -6.14 -4.82
N TYR A 34 -1.24 -5.83 -5.72
CA TYR A 34 -2.14 -6.80 -6.34
C TYR A 34 -1.82 -6.97 -7.83
N ILE A 35 -1.39 -8.17 -8.20
CA ILE A 35 -1.08 -8.51 -9.60
C ILE A 35 -2.39 -8.83 -10.30
N VAL A 36 -2.77 -8.02 -11.29
CA VAL A 36 -4.00 -8.23 -12.05
C VAL A 36 -3.70 -9.15 -13.24
N ARG A 37 -4.55 -10.16 -13.45
CA ARG A 37 -4.52 -11.04 -14.62
C ARG A 37 -5.76 -10.88 -15.47
N ASP A 38 -5.61 -10.95 -16.79
CA ASP A 38 -6.72 -10.95 -17.74
C ASP A 38 -7.56 -12.24 -17.63
N GLY A 39 -8.62 -12.36 -18.42
CA GLY A 39 -9.48 -13.55 -18.41
C GLY A 39 -8.80 -14.85 -18.85
N LYS A 40 -7.59 -14.77 -19.43
CA LYS A 40 -6.76 -15.91 -19.82
C LYS A 40 -5.68 -16.24 -18.79
N GLY A 41 -5.54 -15.43 -17.73
CA GLY A 41 -4.53 -15.60 -16.69
C GLY A 41 -3.20 -14.89 -16.98
N THR A 42 -3.12 -14.08 -18.03
CA THR A 42 -1.93 -13.28 -18.37
C THR A 42 -1.88 -12.05 -17.49
N VAL A 43 -0.70 -11.68 -16.98
CA VAL A 43 -0.53 -10.43 -16.21
C VAL A 43 -0.91 -9.23 -17.08
N VAL A 44 -1.78 -8.37 -16.56
CA VAL A 44 -2.14 -7.08 -17.15
C VAL A 44 -1.10 -6.05 -16.74
N GLY A 45 -0.55 -5.31 -17.71
CA GLY A 45 0.47 -4.29 -17.49
C GLY A 45 0.28 -3.06 -18.36
N GLY A 46 1.24 -2.14 -18.32
CA GLY A 46 1.28 -0.96 -19.18
C GLY A 46 0.00 -0.10 -19.12
N GLU A 47 -0.47 0.34 -20.29
CA GLU A 47 -1.65 1.22 -20.40
C GLU A 47 -2.96 0.56 -19.96
N GLU A 48 -3.07 -0.77 -20.09
CA GLU A 48 -4.27 -1.48 -19.65
C GLU A 48 -4.41 -1.41 -18.13
N LEU A 49 -3.33 -1.65 -17.39
CA LEU A 49 -3.34 -1.55 -15.93
C LEU A 49 -3.58 -0.12 -15.46
N LYS A 50 -3.04 0.89 -16.16
CA LYS A 50 -3.33 2.31 -15.90
C LYS A 50 -4.82 2.63 -16.08
N THR A 51 -5.45 2.08 -17.11
CA THR A 51 -6.88 2.26 -17.35
C THR A 51 -7.72 1.62 -16.24
N ILE A 52 -7.30 0.46 -15.71
CA ILE A 52 -7.93 -0.13 -14.52
C ILE A 52 -7.74 0.80 -13.30
N HIS A 53 -6.53 1.28 -13.05
CA HIS A 53 -6.21 2.17 -11.92
C HIS A 53 -7.01 3.48 -11.96
N GLN A 54 -7.15 4.10 -13.12
CA GLN A 54 -7.91 5.36 -13.29
C GLN A 54 -9.39 5.26 -12.91
N GLN A 55 -9.95 4.05 -12.85
CA GLN A 55 -11.33 3.82 -12.43
C GLN A 55 -11.46 3.68 -10.90
N LEU A 56 -10.34 3.51 -10.19
CA LEU A 56 -10.32 3.39 -8.73
C LEU A 56 -10.48 4.76 -8.08
N PRO A 57 -11.08 4.82 -6.87
CA PRO A 57 -10.97 6.01 -6.06
C PRO A 57 -9.51 6.27 -5.69
N GLU A 58 -9.18 7.53 -5.40
CA GLU A 58 -7.84 7.93 -4.94
C GLU A 58 -7.41 7.19 -3.67
N THR A 59 -8.38 6.80 -2.84
CA THR A 59 -8.15 6.07 -1.59
C THR A 59 -9.15 4.94 -1.42
N ILE A 60 -8.69 3.78 -0.93
CA ILE A 60 -9.50 2.63 -0.55
C ILE A 60 -9.16 2.25 0.89
N GLY A 61 -10.16 2.26 1.78
CA GLY A 61 -9.90 2.22 3.21
C GLY A 61 -9.06 3.42 3.63
N ASN A 62 -7.83 3.18 4.07
CA ASN A 62 -6.84 4.25 4.34
C ASN A 62 -5.63 4.23 3.39
N ALA A 63 -5.72 3.48 2.28
CA ALA A 63 -4.62 3.28 1.33
C ALA A 63 -4.79 4.18 0.10
N GLY A 64 -3.74 4.93 -0.26
CA GLY A 64 -3.67 5.58 -1.58
C GLY A 64 -3.46 4.54 -2.68
N THR A 65 -3.97 4.82 -3.89
CA THR A 65 -3.89 3.89 -5.03
C THR A 65 -2.84 4.35 -6.06
N ALA A 66 -2.05 3.40 -6.59
CA ALA A 66 -1.09 3.66 -7.65
C ALA A 66 -0.89 2.45 -8.57
N VAL A 67 -0.19 2.65 -9.68
CA VAL A 67 0.42 1.56 -10.45
C VAL A 67 1.88 1.41 -10.02
N SER A 68 2.30 0.19 -9.71
CA SER A 68 3.66 -0.13 -9.27
C SER A 68 4.21 -1.33 -10.03
N GLU A 69 5.39 -1.77 -9.59
CA GLU A 69 5.99 -3.03 -9.98
C GLU A 69 6.39 -3.82 -8.73
N VAL A 70 6.28 -5.14 -8.82
CA VAL A 70 6.84 -6.13 -7.91
C VAL A 70 8.07 -6.77 -8.57
N SER A 71 9.12 -7.04 -7.79
CA SER A 71 10.34 -7.68 -8.29
C SER A 71 10.45 -9.12 -7.79
N PHE A 72 10.12 -10.09 -8.63
CA PHE A 72 10.18 -11.51 -8.28
C PHE A 72 11.58 -12.12 -8.45
N THR A 73 11.92 -13.08 -7.60
CA THR A 73 13.05 -13.98 -7.84
C THR A 73 12.74 -14.98 -8.96
N GLY A 74 13.70 -15.84 -9.31
CA GLY A 74 13.54 -16.83 -10.38
C GLY A 74 12.44 -17.87 -10.15
N ASP A 75 11.97 -18.04 -8.91
CA ASP A 75 10.89 -18.98 -8.57
C ASP A 75 9.47 -18.45 -8.91
N GLY A 76 9.34 -17.15 -9.16
CA GLY A 76 8.05 -16.50 -9.43
C GLY A 76 7.10 -16.41 -8.23
N VAL A 77 7.55 -16.70 -7.02
CA VAL A 77 6.72 -16.66 -5.79
C VAL A 77 7.38 -15.82 -4.69
N THR A 78 8.70 -15.89 -4.58
CA THR A 78 9.49 -15.04 -3.69
C THR A 78 9.76 -13.70 -4.37
N TYR A 79 9.68 -12.60 -3.64
CA TYR A 79 9.95 -11.27 -4.17
C TYR A 79 10.95 -10.49 -3.31
N TYR A 80 11.73 -9.64 -3.97
CA TYR A 80 12.55 -8.65 -3.30
C TYR A 80 11.69 -7.50 -2.83
N TRP A 81 11.99 -6.91 -1.68
CA TRP A 81 11.40 -5.63 -1.31
C TRP A 81 12.05 -4.48 -2.07
N ARG A 82 11.32 -3.35 -2.22
CA ARG A 82 11.80 -2.17 -2.95
C ARG A 82 13.11 -1.58 -2.39
N ASP A 83 13.38 -1.77 -1.11
CA ASP A 83 14.61 -1.34 -0.42
C ASP A 83 15.74 -2.38 -0.46
N SER A 84 15.52 -3.55 -1.07
CA SER A 84 16.56 -4.55 -1.26
C SER A 84 17.59 -4.10 -2.31
N VAL A 85 18.87 -4.36 -2.05
CA VAL A 85 19.96 -4.19 -3.03
C VAL A 85 19.81 -5.11 -4.25
N ASP A 86 19.01 -6.16 -4.13
CA ASP A 86 18.72 -7.11 -5.21
C ASP A 86 17.43 -6.78 -5.96
N TRP A 87 16.73 -5.70 -5.60
CA TRP A 87 15.46 -5.32 -6.24
C TRP A 87 15.59 -5.29 -7.76
N ASP A 88 16.65 -4.70 -8.31
CA ASP A 88 16.84 -4.57 -9.76
C ASP A 88 17.25 -5.86 -10.48
N LYS A 89 17.62 -6.90 -9.72
CA LYS A 89 17.95 -8.22 -10.28
C LYS A 89 16.72 -9.06 -10.57
N GLY A 90 15.60 -8.78 -9.89
CA GLY A 90 14.38 -9.56 -10.02
C GLY A 90 13.58 -9.23 -11.28
N LYS A 91 12.69 -10.15 -11.65
CA LYS A 91 11.75 -9.99 -12.76
C LYS A 91 10.64 -9.03 -12.35
N LYS A 92 10.53 -7.89 -13.04
CA LYS A 92 9.48 -6.90 -12.80
C LYS A 92 8.12 -7.38 -13.31
N VAL A 93 7.10 -7.22 -12.48
CA VAL A 93 5.71 -7.55 -12.77
C VAL A 93 4.86 -6.36 -12.34
N SER A 94 4.05 -5.80 -13.24
CA SER A 94 3.18 -4.67 -12.91
C SER A 94 2.09 -5.08 -11.92
N ALA A 95 1.73 -4.16 -11.02
CA ALA A 95 0.71 -4.37 -10.00
C ALA A 95 -0.08 -3.09 -9.71
N LEU A 96 -1.29 -3.25 -9.14
CA LEU A 96 -1.98 -2.18 -8.44
C LEU A 96 -1.41 -2.09 -7.03
N GLU A 97 -0.90 -0.93 -6.65
CA GLU A 97 -0.36 -0.65 -5.31
C GLU A 97 -1.41 0.06 -4.46
N PHE A 98 -1.61 -0.44 -3.25
CA PHE A 98 -2.43 0.17 -2.21
C PHE A 98 -1.52 0.44 -1.00
N ALA A 99 -1.19 1.71 -0.75
CA ALA A 99 -0.17 2.06 0.22
C ALA A 99 -0.60 3.17 1.18
N ASN A 100 -0.14 3.08 2.43
CA ASN A 100 -0.25 4.15 3.41
C ASN A 100 1.12 4.41 4.06
N ALA A 101 1.77 5.47 3.59
CA ALA A 101 3.04 5.95 4.12
C ALA A 101 2.86 6.90 5.33
N ALA A 102 1.68 7.51 5.49
CA ALA A 102 1.46 8.55 6.49
C ALA A 102 1.41 7.99 7.92
N THR A 103 0.69 6.88 8.12
CA THR A 103 0.59 6.21 9.42
C THR A 103 1.37 4.91 9.49
N CYS A 104 1.81 4.39 8.33
CA CYS A 104 2.42 3.06 8.18
C CYS A 104 1.53 1.93 8.71
N THR A 105 0.22 2.15 8.73
CA THR A 105 -0.81 1.15 8.99
C THR A 105 -1.67 1.02 7.75
N LEU A 106 -2.25 -0.15 7.52
CA LEU A 106 -3.16 -0.36 6.39
C LEU A 106 -4.47 -0.98 6.89
N GLU A 107 -5.58 -0.43 6.43
CA GLU A 107 -6.91 -1.03 6.51
C GLU A 107 -7.39 -1.15 5.06
N PHE A 108 -7.36 -2.37 4.51
CA PHE A 108 -7.63 -2.63 3.11
C PHE A 108 -8.78 -3.62 2.94
N PRO A 109 -10.03 -3.11 2.80
CA PRO A 109 -11.22 -3.94 2.87
C PRO A 109 -11.52 -4.65 1.54
N ARG A 110 -11.86 -3.86 0.51
CA ARG A 110 -12.47 -4.33 -0.74
C ARG A 110 -12.07 -3.45 -1.91
N VAL A 111 -11.97 -4.04 -3.10
CA VAL A 111 -11.83 -3.34 -4.38
C VAL A 111 -12.86 -3.86 -5.37
N ASP A 112 -13.49 -2.96 -6.11
CA ASP A 112 -14.30 -3.30 -7.28
C ASP A 112 -13.51 -2.93 -8.55
N LEU A 113 -13.22 -3.91 -9.38
CA LEU A 113 -12.51 -3.75 -10.64
C LEU A 113 -13.45 -3.92 -11.82
N ALA A 114 -13.25 -3.11 -12.86
CA ALA A 114 -13.89 -3.29 -14.16
C ALA A 114 -12.84 -3.36 -15.26
N TYR A 115 -12.93 -4.41 -16.08
CA TYR A 115 -11.99 -4.66 -17.17
C TYR A 115 -12.67 -5.49 -18.27
N GLN A 116 -12.51 -5.07 -19.53
CA GLN A 116 -13.09 -5.75 -20.71
C GLN A 116 -14.58 -6.11 -20.56
N GLY A 117 -15.38 -5.19 -20.00
CA GLY A 117 -16.82 -5.39 -19.78
C GLY A 117 -17.20 -6.33 -18.63
N MET A 118 -16.22 -6.89 -17.93
CA MET A 118 -16.42 -7.70 -16.72
C MET A 118 -16.29 -6.84 -15.46
N LYS A 119 -16.94 -7.30 -14.38
CA LYS A 119 -16.85 -6.70 -13.04
C LYS A 119 -16.43 -7.75 -12.02
N MET A 120 -15.34 -7.47 -11.32
CA MET A 120 -14.81 -8.33 -10.27
C MET A 120 -14.75 -7.56 -8.96
N THR A 121 -15.43 -8.07 -7.94
CA THR A 121 -15.30 -7.59 -6.58
C THR A 121 -14.33 -8.48 -5.83
N LEU A 122 -13.35 -7.86 -5.18
CA LEU A 122 -12.30 -8.51 -4.39
C LEU A 122 -12.41 -8.03 -2.95
N ILE A 123 -12.61 -8.96 -2.02
CA ILE A 123 -12.64 -8.70 -0.58
C ILE A 123 -11.33 -9.21 0.00
N PHE A 124 -10.46 -8.29 0.40
CA PHE A 124 -9.14 -8.57 0.92
C PHE A 124 -9.15 -8.71 2.44
N ASP A 125 -9.86 -7.82 3.13
CA ASP A 125 -9.92 -7.72 4.61
C ASP A 125 -8.53 -7.77 5.28
N ILE A 126 -7.55 -7.09 4.67
CA ILE A 126 -6.18 -7.05 5.18
C ILE A 126 -6.03 -5.86 6.12
N ASN A 127 -5.47 -6.13 7.30
CA ASN A 127 -5.04 -5.11 8.25
C ASN A 127 -3.53 -5.27 8.49
N ILE A 128 -2.78 -4.19 8.32
CA ILE A 128 -1.33 -4.17 8.55
C ILE A 128 -1.02 -3.22 9.71
N ALA A 129 -0.43 -3.75 10.76
CA ALA A 129 -0.05 -2.97 11.93
C ALA A 129 1.26 -2.20 11.69
N ARG A 130 1.43 -1.09 12.41
CA ARG A 130 2.58 -0.18 12.21
C ARG A 130 3.96 -0.83 12.36
N LYS A 131 4.05 -1.82 13.24
CA LYS A 131 5.27 -2.54 13.59
C LYS A 131 5.33 -3.95 12.98
N GLN A 132 4.43 -4.25 12.04
CA GLN A 132 4.39 -5.54 11.38
C GLN A 132 5.58 -5.68 10.42
N ASP A 133 6.28 -6.83 10.49
CA ASP A 133 7.51 -7.06 9.75
C ASP A 133 7.25 -7.39 8.26
N ASP A 134 6.11 -8.02 7.94
CA ASP A 134 5.66 -8.40 6.60
C ASP A 134 4.68 -7.38 5.96
N ARG A 135 4.84 -6.10 6.32
CA ARG A 135 3.95 -4.98 5.91
C ARG A 135 3.91 -4.62 4.42
N ARG A 136 4.50 -5.42 3.54
CA ARG A 136 4.48 -5.24 2.09
C ARG A 136 3.99 -6.54 1.47
N VAL A 137 2.68 -6.68 1.34
CA VAL A 137 2.05 -7.93 0.91
C VAL A 137 1.91 -7.92 -0.60
N VAL A 138 2.34 -8.99 -1.27
CA VAL A 138 2.07 -9.22 -2.69
C VAL A 138 1.01 -10.30 -2.83
N ILE A 139 0.02 -10.06 -3.68
CA ILE A 139 -1.12 -10.96 -3.87
C ILE A 139 -1.32 -11.23 -5.36
N ASP A 140 -1.37 -12.50 -5.74
CA ASP A 140 -1.71 -12.91 -7.10
C ASP A 140 -3.23 -12.93 -7.31
N SER A 141 -3.69 -12.50 -8.48
CA SER A 141 -5.11 -12.59 -8.84
C SER A 141 -5.51 -13.94 -9.42
N LEU A 142 -6.81 -14.23 -9.35
CA LEU A 142 -7.45 -15.11 -10.32
C LEU A 142 -7.45 -14.47 -11.72
N PRO A 143 -7.63 -15.23 -12.81
CA PRO A 143 -8.00 -14.66 -14.09
C PRO A 143 -9.24 -13.77 -13.96
N PHE A 144 -9.26 -12.63 -14.65
CA PHE A 144 -10.37 -11.69 -14.60
C PHE A 144 -11.68 -12.38 -15.02
N GLN A 145 -12.70 -12.28 -14.19
CA GLN A 145 -14.00 -12.92 -14.37
C GLN A 145 -15.05 -12.22 -13.50
N ASN A 146 -16.32 -12.37 -13.88
CA ASN A 146 -17.43 -11.82 -13.11
C ASN A 146 -17.59 -12.52 -11.74
N GLY A 147 -17.78 -11.74 -10.69
CA GLY A 147 -18.18 -12.25 -9.38
C GLY A 147 -17.55 -11.52 -8.20
N VAL A 148 -17.85 -12.04 -7.02
CA VAL A 148 -17.29 -11.61 -5.74
C VAL A 148 -16.32 -12.68 -5.27
N PHE A 149 -15.11 -12.29 -4.89
CA PHE A 149 -14.07 -13.20 -4.43
C PHE A 149 -13.48 -12.68 -3.11
N THR A 150 -13.42 -13.55 -2.12
CA THR A 150 -12.85 -13.24 -0.80
C THR A 150 -11.51 -13.93 -0.66
N LEU A 151 -10.51 -13.21 -0.17
CA LEU A 151 -9.19 -13.75 0.10
C LEU A 151 -9.22 -14.57 1.39
N ASP A 152 -8.92 -15.87 1.29
CA ASP A 152 -8.78 -16.74 2.46
C ASP A 152 -7.40 -16.57 3.09
N LEU A 153 -7.34 -15.79 4.17
CA LEU A 153 -6.15 -15.54 4.97
C LEU A 153 -5.89 -16.62 6.03
N THR A 154 -6.72 -17.66 6.11
CA THR A 154 -6.55 -18.74 7.09
C THR A 154 -5.21 -19.45 6.88
N GLY A 155 -4.34 -19.44 7.89
CA GLY A 155 -3.00 -20.03 7.76
C GLY A 155 -2.11 -19.30 6.75
N TRP A 156 -2.32 -18.01 6.55
CA TRP A 156 -1.33 -17.15 5.90
C TRP A 156 -0.05 -17.15 6.73
N SER A 157 1.08 -17.42 6.08
CA SER A 157 2.38 -17.63 6.74
C SER A 157 2.99 -16.37 7.34
N HIS A 158 2.54 -15.19 6.92
CA HIS A 158 3.21 -13.92 7.20
C HIS A 158 4.70 -13.92 6.80
N SER A 159 5.08 -14.74 5.81
CA SER A 159 6.43 -14.70 5.26
C SER A 159 6.64 -13.35 4.60
N ARG A 160 7.72 -12.68 4.99
CA ARG A 160 8.01 -11.30 4.59
C ARG A 160 8.14 -11.13 3.07
N ASP A 161 8.51 -12.18 2.36
CA ASP A 161 8.97 -12.19 0.97
C ASP A 161 8.21 -13.17 0.07
N GLN A 162 7.15 -13.82 0.58
CA GLN A 162 6.36 -14.76 -0.22
C GLN A 162 5.01 -14.16 -0.60
N MET A 163 4.68 -14.29 -1.87
CA MET A 163 3.38 -13.85 -2.41
C MET A 163 2.24 -14.74 -1.89
N ILE A 164 1.08 -14.14 -1.65
CA ILE A 164 -0.17 -14.87 -1.43
C ILE A 164 -0.69 -15.36 -2.80
N PRO A 165 -0.80 -16.69 -3.03
CA PRO A 165 -1.13 -17.23 -4.35
C PRO A 165 -2.63 -17.14 -4.66
N ALA A 166 -2.96 -17.15 -5.95
CA ALA A 166 -4.32 -17.04 -6.46
C ALA A 166 -5.29 -18.14 -5.94
N THR A 167 -4.75 -19.28 -5.51
CA THR A 167 -5.53 -20.40 -4.93
C THR A 167 -6.19 -20.08 -3.59
N ARG A 168 -5.81 -18.94 -2.96
CA ARG A 168 -6.42 -18.43 -1.73
C ARG A 168 -7.71 -17.66 -1.98
N TRP A 169 -8.03 -17.27 -3.22
CA TRP A 169 -9.31 -16.64 -3.52
C TRP A 169 -10.45 -17.66 -3.48
N LYS A 170 -11.52 -17.33 -2.74
CA LYS A 170 -12.76 -18.10 -2.65
C LYS A 170 -13.87 -17.33 -3.32
N LYS A 171 -14.60 -17.98 -4.23
CA LYS A 171 -15.79 -17.39 -4.83
C LYS A 171 -16.89 -17.23 -3.78
N GLY A 172 -17.32 -16.01 -3.54
CA GLY A 172 -18.44 -15.68 -2.67
C GLY A 172 -19.79 -15.88 -3.37
N LYS A 173 -20.87 -15.81 -2.59
CA LYS A 173 -22.22 -15.66 -3.14
C LYS A 173 -22.39 -14.18 -3.51
N GLY A 174 -22.61 -13.93 -4.81
CA GLY A 174 -22.93 -12.60 -5.33
C GLY A 174 -24.38 -12.22 -5.08
#